data_AF-A0A5K0XWE0-F1
#
_entry.id   AF-A0A5K0XWE0-F1
#
_cell.length_a   1.000
_cell.length_b   1.000
_cell.length_c   1.000
_cell.angle_alpha   90.00
_cell.angle_beta   90.00
_cell.angle_gamma   90.00
#
_symmetry.space_group_name_H-M   'P 1'
#
loop_
_entity.id
_entity.type
_entity.pdbx_description
1 polymer ?
#
loop_
_entity_poly.entity_id
_entity_poly.type
_entity_poly.pdbx_seq_one_letter_code
_entity_poly.pdbx_strand_id
1 'polypeptide(L)' 'KCVALSTTEAEFITATEASKELLWMKRFMQELQFSQDEYVLYCDSQSAIHLRKNSTFHARSKHIDVRYHWIRDVL' A
#
# COMPACT_ATOMS: atom_id res chain seq x y z
N LYS A 1 3.24 16.23 -0.80
CA LYS A 1 3.24 16.41 0.68
C LYS A 1 1.91 15.89 1.19
N CYS A 2 1.91 15.00 2.19
CA CYS A 2 0.73 14.37 2.76
C CYS A 2 0.69 14.67 4.27
N VAL A 3 -0.50 14.85 4.84
CA VAL A 3 -0.72 14.97 6.28
C VAL A 3 -1.63 13.82 6.70
N ALA A 4 -1.16 12.99 7.63
CA ALA A 4 -1.95 11.92 8.22
C ALA A 4 -2.53 12.39 9.56
N LEU A 5 -3.77 12.01 9.86
CA LEU A 5 -4.48 12.36 11.09
C LEU A 5 -4.37 11.26 12.15
N SER A 6 -3.78 10.11 11.81
CA SER A 6 -3.47 9.04 12.73
C SER A 6 -2.20 8.28 12.32
N THR A 7 -1.60 7.54 13.25
CA THR A 7 -0.46 6.66 12.96
C THR A 7 -0.85 5.56 11.98
N THR A 8 -2.05 4.97 12.12
CA THR A 8 -2.54 3.96 11.18
C THR A 8 -2.69 4.51 9.77
N GLU A 9 -3.17 5.74 9.62
CA GLU A 9 -3.25 6.41 8.32
C GLU A 9 -1.86 6.68 7.76
N ALA A 10 -0.91 7.15 8.57
CA ALA A 10 0.48 7.35 8.14
C ALA A 10 1.10 6.05 7.63
N GLU A 11 0.93 4.94 8.35
CA GLU A 11 1.43 3.63 7.94
C GLU A 11 0.76 3.11 6.66
N PHE A 12 -0.55 3.29 6.53
CA PHE A 12 -1.26 2.91 5.31
C PHE A 12 -0.80 3.70 4.09
N ILE A 13 -0.53 5.00 4.27
CA ILE A 13 0.01 5.87 3.22
C ILE A 13 1.44 5.46 2.85
N THR A 14 2.30 5.20 3.83
CA THR A 14 3.67 4.73 3.60
C THR A 14 3.68 3.39 2.86
N ALA A 15 2.86 2.42 3.28
CA ALA A 15 2.70 1.14 2.58
C ALA A 15 2.20 1.33 1.13
N THR A 16 1.33 2.32 0.93
CA THR A 16 0.82 2.69 -0.40
C THR A 16 1.92 3.23 -1.32
N GLU A 17 2.76 4.15 -0.84
CA GLU A 17 3.88 4.67 -1.62
C GLU A 17 4.94 3.58 -1.87
N ALA A 18 5.27 2.77 -0.86
CA ALA A 18 6.21 1.65 -1.02
C ALA A 18 5.73 0.62 -2.06
N SER A 19 4.42 0.42 -2.19
CA SER A 19 3.83 -0.46 -3.21
C SER A 19 3.96 0.10 -4.62
N LYS A 20 3.95 1.43 -4.80
CA LYS A 20 4.26 2.06 -6.11
C LYS A 20 5.69 1.80 -6.51
N GLU A 21 6.62 1.99 -5.59
CA GLU A 21 8.04 1.74 -5.80
C GLU A 21 8.30 0.26 -6.10
N LEU A 22 7.63 -0.66 -5.40
CA LEU A 22 7.71 -2.09 -5.66
C LEU A 22 7.19 -2.47 -7.05
N LEU A 23 6.07 -1.86 -7.49
CA LEU A 23 5.54 -2.06 -8.84
C LEU A 23 6.48 -1.50 -9.91
N TRP A 24 7.07 -0.32 -9.66
CA TRP A 24 8.08 0.25 -10.54
C TRP A 24 9.30 -0.67 -10.64
N MET A 25 9.81 -1.15 -9.50
CA MET A 25 10.96 -2.05 -9.44
C MET A 25 10.67 -3.37 -10.17
N LYS A 26 9.47 -3.95 -10.01
CA LYS A 26 9.04 -5.14 -10.76
C LYS A 26 9.11 -4.92 -12.27
N ARG A 27 8.60 -3.79 -12.76
CA ARG A 27 8.65 -3.45 -14.20
C ARG A 27 10.09 -3.27 -14.67
N PHE A 28 10.90 -2.58 -13.88
CA PHE A 28 12.32 -2.38 -14.18
C PHE A 28 13.09 -3.71 -14.26
N MET A 29 12.87 -4.64 -13.33
CA MET A 29 13.50 -5.97 -13.40
C MET A 29 13.06 -6.76 -14.64
N GLN A 30 11.79 -6.65 -15.03
CA GLN A 30 11.27 -7.29 -16.24
C GLN A 30 11.94 -6.75 -17.52
N GLU A 31 12.19 -5.44 -17.60
CA GLU A 31 12.94 -4.83 -18.71
C GLU A 31 14.37 -5.37 -18.80
N LEU A 32 14.98 -5.68 -17.66
CA LEU A 32 16.30 -6.30 -17.55
C LEU A 32 16.27 -7.83 -17.76
N GLN A 33 15.13 -8.42 -18.10
CA GLN A 33 14.93 -9.86 -18.26
C GLN A 33 15.18 -10.68 -16.98
N PHE A 34 15.14 -10.03 -15.81
CA PHE A 34 15.12 -10.71 -14.53
C PHE A 34 13.68 -11.03 -14.13
N SER A 35 13.43 -12.29 -13.78
CA SER A 35 12.16 -12.73 -13.22
C SER A 35 12.36 -13.13 -11.77
N GLN A 36 11.47 -12.62 -10.92
CA GLN A 36 11.35 -12.98 -9.51
C GLN A 36 9.91 -13.44 -9.29
N ASP A 37 9.75 -14.56 -8.59
CA ASP A 37 8.44 -15.20 -8.41
C ASP A 37 7.49 -14.33 -7.60
N GLU A 38 8.00 -13.66 -6.56
CA GLU A 38 7.18 -12.86 -5.65
C GLU A 38 7.86 -11.56 -5.22
N TYR A 39 7.09 -10.48 -5.18
CA TYR A 39 7.51 -9.17 -4.68
C TYR A 39 6.76 -8.90 -3.38
N VAL A 40 7.41 -9.14 -2.24
CA VAL A 40 6.78 -9.04 -0.92
C VAL A 40 7.07 -7.68 -0.27
N LEU A 41 6.02 -7.00 0.18
CA LEU A 41 6.13 -5.81 1.01
C LEU A 41 5.77 -6.15 2.47
N TYR A 42 6.73 -5.98 3.38
CA TYR A 42 6.51 -6.15 4.82
C TYR A 42 6.05 -4.84 5.46
N CYS A 43 5.06 -4.93 6.35
CA CYS A 43 4.55 -3.82 7.15
C CYS A 43 4.37 -4.31 8.59
N ASP A 44 4.82 -3.53 9.57
CA ASP A 44 4.70 -3.85 10.99
C ASP A 44 3.32 -3.45 11.57
N SER A 45 2.61 -2.57 10.89
CA SER A 45 1.28 -2.09 11.27
C SER A 45 0.17 -3.07 10.90
N GLN A 46 -0.26 -3.87 11.87
CA GLN A 46 -1.41 -4.78 11.71
C GLN A 46 -2.70 -4.05 11.33
N SER A 47 -2.90 -2.81 11.82
CA SER A 47 -4.07 -2.01 11.47
C SER A 47 -4.04 -1.58 10.00
N ALA A 48 -2.88 -1.20 9.46
CA ALA A 48 -2.72 -0.90 8.04
C ALA A 48 -2.91 -2.15 7.16
N ILE A 49 -2.37 -3.31 7.58
CA ILE A 49 -2.59 -4.60 6.91
C ILE A 49 -4.07 -4.95 6.87
N HIS A 50 -4.78 -4.80 7.99
CA HIS A 50 -6.21 -5.08 8.04
C HIS A 50 -7.02 -4.12 7.15
N LEU A 51 -6.63 -2.84 7.12
CA LEU A 51 -7.30 -1.82 6.30
C LEU A 51 -7.14 -2.06 4.79
N ARG A 52 -6.03 -2.67 4.37
CA ARG A 52 -5.86 -3.22 3.02
C ARG A 52 -6.83 -4.38 2.79
N LYS A 53 -6.83 -5.38 3.67
CA LYS A 53 -7.57 -6.65 3.49
C LYS A 53 -9.09 -6.50 3.54
N ASN A 54 -9.60 -5.59 4.37
CA ASN A 54 -11.03 -5.35 4.51
C ASN A 54 -11.44 -4.07 3.78
N SER A 55 -12.17 -4.23 2.67
CA SER A 55 -12.73 -3.12 1.89
C SER A 55 -13.98 -2.50 2.51
N THR A 56 -14.55 -3.13 3.55
CA THR A 56 -15.72 -2.61 4.25
C THR A 56 -15.39 -1.26 4.86
N PHE A 57 -16.00 -0.22 4.27
CA PHE A 57 -15.91 1.16 4.73
C PHE A 57 -16.36 1.24 6.20
N HIS A 58 -15.40 1.29 7.11
CA HIS A 58 -15.69 1.67 8.48
C HIS A 58 -15.76 3.19 8.54
N ALA A 59 -16.75 3.74 9.26
CA ALA A 59 -16.87 5.17 9.48
C ALA A 59 -15.56 5.79 10.03
N ARG A 60 -14.74 4.98 10.72
CA ARG A 60 -13.43 5.34 11.25
C ARG A 60 -12.31 5.50 10.21
N SER A 61 -12.41 4.91 9.01
CA SER A 61 -11.39 5.04 7.96
C SER A 61 -11.84 5.89 6.77
N LYS A 62 -13.03 6.50 6.84
CA LYS A 62 -13.59 7.35 5.79
C LYS A 62 -12.74 8.60 5.50
N HIS A 63 -11.96 9.05 6.48
CA HIS A 63 -11.09 10.22 6.34
C HIS A 63 -9.83 9.94 5.52
N ILE A 64 -9.52 8.67 5.25
CA ILE A 64 -8.38 8.28 4.42
C ILE A 64 -8.74 8.57 2.97
N ASP A 65 -7.90 9.37 2.30
CA ASP A 65 -8.12 9.80 0.92
C ASP A 65 -8.22 8.57 -0.01
N VAL A 66 -9.24 8.59 -0.88
CA VAL A 66 -9.56 7.52 -1.84
C VAL A 66 -8.35 7.18 -2.71
N ARG A 67 -7.47 8.16 -2.97
CA ARG A 67 -6.23 7.94 -3.73
C ARG A 67 -5.30 6.88 -3.12
N TYR A 68 -5.46 6.52 -1.84
CA TYR A 68 -4.65 5.48 -1.19
C TYR A 68 -5.31 4.10 -1.22
N HIS A 69 -6.59 4.01 -1.58
CA HIS A 69 -7.29 2.73 -1.63
C HIS A 69 -6.91 1.85 -2.83
N TRP A 70 -6.26 2.40 -3.87
CA TRP A 70 -5.79 1.64 -5.04
C TRP A 70 -4.84 0.47 -4.68
N ILE A 71 -4.12 0.55 -3.54
CA ILE A 71 -3.25 -0.55 -3.07
C ILE A 71 -4.03 -1.85 -2.83
N ARG A 72 -5.35 -1.78 -2.63
CA ARG A 72 -6.21 -2.95 -2.48
C ARG A 72 -6.27 -3.81 -3.74
N ASP A 73 -6.02 -3.22 -4.91
CA ASP A 73 -6.16 -3.88 -6.21
C ASP A 73 -4.82 -4.27 -6.85
N VAL A 74 -3.68 -3.83 -6.27
CA VAL A 74 -2.35 -3.93 -6.91
C VAL A 74 -1.40 -4.94 -6.28
N LEU A 75 -1.63 -5.29 -5.01
CA LEU A 75 -0.95 -6.37 -4.30
C LEU A 75 -2.00 -7.31 -3.74
#